data_AF-A0A0F9QVI7-F1
#
_entry.id   AF-A0A0F9QVI7-F1
#
_cell.length_a   1.000
_cell.length_b   1.000
_cell.length_c   1.000
_cell.angle_alpha   90.00
_cell.angle_beta   90.00
_cell.angle_gamma   90.00
#
_symmetry.space_group_name_H-M   'P 1'
#
loop_
_entity.id
_entity.type
_entity.pdbx_description
1 polymer ?
#
loop_
_entity_poly.entity_id
_entity_poly.type
_entity_poly.pdbx_seq_one_letter_code
_entity_poly.pdbx_strand_id
1 'polypeptide(L)' 'MINNNIDHRFSNDKEFNKAIQTGTTTVGIIVKGGVIIGTESQASAGTVVASKQAQKLFEINKFTAA' A
#
# COMPACT_ATOMS: atom_id res chain seq x y z
N MET A 1 1.69 -16.86 -12.05
CA MET A 1 2.91 -16.55 -12.82
C MET A 1 2.70 -15.20 -13.48
N ILE A 2 3.46 -14.19 -13.07
CA ILE A 2 3.33 -12.82 -13.59
C ILE A 2 3.95 -12.80 -15.00
N ASN A 3 3.16 -12.36 -15.99
CA ASN A 3 3.61 -12.21 -17.37
C ASN A 3 4.59 -11.03 -17.46
N ASN A 4 5.82 -11.30 -17.91
CA ASN A 4 6.82 -10.27 -18.21
C ASN A 4 6.50 -9.60 -19.56
N ASN A 5 5.47 -8.76 -19.59
CA ASN A 5 5.31 -7.80 -20.67
C ASN A 5 6.03 -6.51 -20.25
N ILE A 6 7.35 -6.50 -20.40
CA ILE A 6 8.21 -5.38 -20.03
C ILE A 6 7.90 -4.23 -20.99
N ASP A 7 7.22 -3.22 -20.49
CA ASP A 7 7.01 -1.96 -21.21
C ASP A 7 8.37 -1.28 -21.38
N HIS A 8 8.89 -1.27 -22.60
CA HIS A 8 10.22 -0.77 -22.99
C HIS A 8 10.44 0.73 -22.71
N ARG A 9 9.43 1.44 -22.16
CA ARG A 9 9.50 2.86 -21.78
C ARG A 9 10.33 3.14 -20.52
N PHE A 10 10.67 2.12 -19.73
CA PHE A 10 11.54 2.27 -18.56
C PHE A 10 12.89 1.60 -18.80
N SER A 11 13.93 2.41 -19.04
CA SER A 11 15.27 1.92 -19.40
C SER A 11 16.07 1.33 -18.23
N ASN A 12 15.52 1.33 -17.01
CA ASN A 12 16.20 0.85 -15.80
C ASN A 12 15.19 0.42 -14.72
N ASP A 13 15.42 -0.75 -14.11
CA ASP A 13 14.63 -1.30 -13.00
C ASP A 13 14.45 -0.31 -11.84
N LYS A 14 15.41 0.59 -11.64
CA LYS A 14 15.35 1.63 -10.59
C LYS A 14 14.24 2.66 -10.82
N GLU A 15 13.95 3.01 -12.08
CA GLU A 15 12.87 3.97 -12.40
C GLU A 15 11.50 3.32 -12.31
N PHE A 16 11.38 2.06 -12.75
CA PHE A 16 10.15 1.29 -12.58
C PHE A 16 9.81 1.13 -11.09
N ASN A 17 10.78 0.73 -10.27
CA ASN A 17 10.61 0.60 -8.82
C ASN A 17 10.24 1.93 -8.14
N LYS A 18 10.77 3.06 -8.62
CA LYS A 18 10.41 4.40 -8.12
C LYS A 18 8.97 4.78 -8.48
N ALA A 19 8.48 4.41 -9.67
CA ALA A 19 7.11 4.69 -10.10
C ALA A 19 6.05 3.92 -9.31
N ILE A 20 6.38 2.70 -8.86
CA ILE A 20 5.52 1.89 -7.98
C ILE A 20 5.77 2.12 -6.49
N GLN A 21 6.76 2.94 -6.11
CA GLN A 21 7.06 3.22 -4.72
C GLN A 21 5.95 4.09 -4.13
N THR A 22 5.28 3.56 -3.11
CA THR A 22 4.27 4.30 -2.34
C THR A 22 4.79 4.47 -0.91
N GLY A 23 4.60 5.67 -0.35
CA GLY A 23 4.69 5.85 1.09
C GLY A 23 3.33 5.52 1.66
N THR A 24 3.22 4.45 2.43
CA THR A 24 2.02 4.14 3.22
C THR A 24 2.40 4.07 4.68
N THR A 25 1.61 4.74 5.53
CA THR A 25 1.77 4.62 6.98
C THR A 25 0.61 3.83 7.57
N THR A 26 0.94 2.77 8.31
CA THR A 26 0.00 1.99 9.14
C THR A 26 0.53 1.98 10.57
N VAL A 27 -0.34 2.24 11.53
CA VAL A 27 -0.01 2.33 12.96
C VAL A 27 -0.93 1.41 13.75
N GLY A 28 -0.37 0.68 14.71
CA GLY A 28 -1.09 -0.06 15.73
C GLY A 28 -0.76 0.48 17.12
N ILE A 29 -1.78 0.68 17.95
CA ILE A 29 -1.63 1.15 19.34
C ILE A 29 -2.27 0.14 20.27
N ILE A 30 -1.50 -0.33 21.26
CA ILE A 30 -2.00 -1.20 22.32
C ILE A 30 -2.62 -0.32 23.41
N VAL A 31 -3.85 -0.63 23.78
CA VAL A 31 -4.59 0.05 24.86
C VAL A 31 -5.09 -0.97 25.88
N LYS A 32 -5.53 -0.50 27.05
CA LYS A 32 -6.18 -1.40 28.01
C LYS A 32 -7.45 -1.98 27.39
N GLY A 33 -7.48 -3.30 27.22
CA GLY A 33 -8.64 -4.03 26.68
C GLY A 33 -8.62 -4.24 25.16
N GLY A 34 -7.54 -3.90 24.44
CA GLY A 34 -7.46 -4.24 23.02
C GLY A 34 -6.36 -3.50 22.25
N VAL A 35 -6.53 -3.47 20.93
CA VAL A 35 -5.61 -2.82 19.98
C VAL A 35 -6.43 -1.95 19.03
N ILE A 36 -5.92 -0.77 18.71
CA ILE A 36 -6.44 0.12 17.67
C ILE A 36 -5.47 0.07 16.49
N ILE A 37 -5.96 -0.18 15.28
CA ILE A 37 -5.16 -0.19 14.05
C ILE A 37 -5.74 0.85 13.10
N GLY A 38 -4.87 1.66 12.50
CA GLY A 38 -5.23 2.65 11.50
C GLY A 38 -4.20 2.72 10.38
N THR A 39 -4.66 3.01 9.17
CA THR A 39 -3.81 3.25 8.00
C THR A 39 -4.29 4.50 7.28
N GLU A 40 -3.37 5.21 6.66
CA GLU A 40 -3.65 6.27 5.68
C GLU A 40 -4.56 5.76 4.54
N SER A 41 -5.40 6.59 3.93
CA SER A 41 -6.31 6.16 2.85
C SER A 41 -5.82 6.41 1.42
N GLN A 42 -4.73 7.15 1.22
CA GLN A 42 -4.24 7.50 -0.11
C GLN A 42 -3.40 6.36 -0.72
N ALA A 43 -3.47 6.21 -2.03
CA ALA A 43 -2.55 5.42 -2.84
C ALA A 43 -2.06 6.28 -4.01
N SER A 44 -0.75 6.29 -4.24
CA SER A 44 -0.11 7.03 -5.34
C SER A 44 0.61 6.10 -6.31
N ALA A 45 0.80 6.56 -7.55
CA ALA A 45 1.70 5.97 -8.53
C ALA A 45 2.69 7.06 -8.94
N GLY A 46 3.86 7.07 -8.31
CA GLY A 46 4.77 8.22 -8.34
C GLY A 46 4.10 9.47 -7.78
N THR A 47 4.08 10.55 -8.57
CA THR A 47 3.50 11.85 -8.18
C THR A 47 1.99 11.94 -8.38
N VAL A 48 1.36 10.92 -8.97
CA VAL A 48 -0.08 10.91 -9.24
C VAL A 48 -0.82 10.22 -8.09
N VAL A 49 -1.84 10.88 -7.54
CA VAL A 49 -2.76 10.25 -6.59
C VAL A 49 -3.74 9.36 -7.36
N ALA A 50 -3.52 8.05 -7.29
CA ALA A 50 -4.35 7.06 -7.97
C ALA A 50 -5.70 6.86 -7.24
N SER A 51 -5.69 6.92 -5.91
CA SER A 51 -6.90 6.89 -5.10
C SER A 51 -6.71 7.65 -3.80
N LYS A 52 -7.74 8.37 -3.34
CA LYS A 52 -7.77 9.02 -2.03
C LYS A 52 -8.39 8.14 -0.93
N GLN A 53 -9.04 7.06 -1.33
CA GLN A 53 -9.86 6.19 -0.47
C GLN A 53 -9.56 4.71 -0.75
N ALA A 54 -8.28 4.38 -0.90
CA ALA A 54 -7.84 3.00 -1.03
C ALA A 54 -8.04 2.26 0.29
N GLN A 55 -8.77 1.14 0.25
CA GLN A 55 -8.85 0.23 1.39
C GLN A 55 -7.54 -0.53 1.52
N LYS A 56 -6.85 -0.32 2.64
CA LYS A 56 -5.55 -0.94 2.95
C LYS A 56 -5.54 -1.73 4.26
N LEU A 57 -6.65 -1.69 5.01
CA LEU A 57 -6.86 -2.50 6.21
C LEU A 57 -8.03 -3.44 5.95
N PHE A 58 -7.81 -4.73 6.18
CA PHE A 58 -8.74 -5.80 5.89
C PHE A 58 -9.02 -6.60 7.16
N GLU A 59 -10.29 -6.90 7.40
CA GLU A 59 -10.68 -7.87 8.41
C GLU A 59 -10.40 -9.28 7.86
N ILE A 60 -9.49 -10.01 8.50
CA ILE A 60 -9.16 -11.39 8.13
C ILE A 60 -10.11 -12.35 8.83
N ASN A 61 -10.36 -12.10 10.11
CA ASN A 61 -11.36 -12.78 10.93
C ASN A 61 -11.75 -11.87 12.11
N LYS A 62 -12.63 -12.37 12.99
CA LYS A 62 -13.14 -11.63 14.16
C LYS A 62 -12.08 -11.08 15.12
N PHE A 63 -10.84 -11.56 15.06
CA PHE A 63 -9.77 -11.20 15.99
C PHE A 63 -8.49 -10.72 15.29
N THR A 64 -8.47 -10.64 13.95
CA THR A 64 -7.25 -10.35 13.17
C THR A 64 -7.54 -9.41 12.01
N ALA A 65 -6.68 -8.41 11.82
CA ALA A 65 -6.69 -7.51 10.67
C ALA A 65 -5.30 -7.47 10.01
N ALA A 66 -5.27 -7.19 8.70
CA ALA A 66 -4.04 -7.06 7.90
C ALA A 66 -4.10 -5.82 7.00
#